data_AF-A0A949PSK0-F1
#
_entry.id   AF-A0A949PSK0-F1
#
_cell.length_a   1.000
_cell.length_b   1.000
_cell.length_c   1.000
_cell.angle_alpha   90.00
_cell.angle_beta   90.00
_cell.angle_gamma   90.00
#
_symmetry.space_group_name_H-M   'P 1'
#
loop_
_entity.id
_entity.type
_entity.pdbx_description
1 polymer ?
#
loop_
_entity_poly.entity_id
_entity_poly.type
_entity_poly.pdbx_seq_one_letter_code
_entity_poly.pdbx_strand_id
1 'polypeptide(L)'
;LNALQGTQNPLDALGAKIARRYKLICFDEFHVADITDAMILYRLLLALFDNGVGFVTTSNFTPDGLYPDGLHRDRILPAIALLNERMDVINVDNGTDYRRRTLEQVQLYHCPLGAQADAAMQQAFDKLANGPEQEAVFTIESRQIPALRRAGRTIWFDFRELCGGPRSQNDYLEIASQCDTVLLSNVPYMPVNMASPARRFTWLIDVLYDRRVKLVLSAAVPPEQLYTEGPLAHEFPRTVSRLNEMQSQEFLDLPWREVETALT
;
A
#
# COMPACT_ATOMS: atom_id res chain seq x y z
N LEU A 1 12.11 8.54 25.94
CA LEU A 1 11.34 9.64 26.57
C LEU A 1 11.54 9.75 28.09
N ASN A 2 11.99 8.70 28.80
CA ASN A 2 12.17 8.72 30.27
C ASN A 2 13.38 9.53 30.81
N ALA A 3 14.25 10.06 29.94
CA ALA A 3 15.44 10.81 30.37
C ALA A 3 15.24 12.34 30.48
N LEU A 4 14.00 12.83 30.28
CA LEU A 4 13.65 14.26 30.25
C LEU A 4 12.51 14.63 31.22
N GLN A 5 12.15 13.73 32.14
CA GLN A 5 11.17 14.04 33.19
C GLN A 5 11.75 15.05 34.19
N GLY A 6 11.19 16.26 34.23
CA GLY A 6 11.56 17.32 35.17
C GLY A 6 12.18 18.58 34.56
N THR A 7 12.40 18.62 33.24
CA THR A 7 12.89 19.84 32.55
C THR A 7 11.71 20.77 32.22
N GLN A 8 11.81 22.07 32.55
CA GLN A 8 10.90 23.07 31.98
C GLN A 8 11.12 23.08 30.45
N ASN A 9 10.06 22.81 29.68
CA ASN A 9 10.06 22.65 28.22
C ASN A 9 10.96 21.54 27.67
N PRO A 10 10.59 20.26 27.86
CA PRO A 10 11.38 19.12 27.38
C PRO A 10 11.53 19.06 25.86
N LEU A 11 10.61 19.65 25.10
CA LEU A 11 10.64 19.69 23.64
C LEU A 11 11.68 20.67 23.09
N ASP A 12 11.92 21.79 23.77
CA ASP A 12 12.94 22.77 23.36
C ASP A 12 14.34 22.16 23.52
N ALA A 13 14.58 21.50 24.66
CA ALA A 13 15.80 20.75 24.91
C ALA A 13 15.98 19.59 23.91
N LEU A 14 14.89 18.93 23.53
CA LEU A 14 14.90 17.89 22.50
C LEU A 14 15.24 18.47 21.12
N GLY A 15 14.65 19.60 20.74
CA GLY A 15 14.94 20.31 19.49
C GLY A 15 16.41 20.69 19.38
N ALA A 16 16.97 21.30 20.42
CA ALA A 16 18.39 21.64 20.48
C ALA A 16 19.30 20.40 20.37
N LYS A 17 18.91 19.28 20.98
CA LYS A 17 19.65 18.02 20.90
C LYS A 17 19.59 17.42 19.49
N ILE A 18 18.42 17.41 18.87
CA ILE A 18 18.22 16.90 17.50
C ILE A 18 19.01 17.75 16.51
N ALA A 19 18.96 19.08 16.64
CA ALA A 19 19.65 20.03 15.75
C ALA A 19 21.19 19.95 15.77
N ARG A 20 21.76 19.38 16.84
CA ARG A 20 23.20 19.04 16.89
C ARG A 20 23.55 17.84 16.02
N ARG A 21 22.60 16.94 15.79
CA ARG A 21 22.82 15.68 15.05
C ARG A 21 22.30 15.74 13.61
N TYR A 22 21.21 16.47 13.38
CA TYR A 22 20.53 16.54 12.09
C TYR A 22 20.28 18.00 11.71
N LYS A 23 20.60 18.35 10.46
CA LYS A 23 20.31 19.67 9.86
C LYS A 23 19.14 19.65 8.90
N LEU A 24 18.75 18.46 8.44
CA LEU A 24 17.61 18.20 7.58
C LEU A 24 16.90 16.95 8.11
N ILE A 25 15.58 17.03 8.20
CA ILE A 25 14.70 15.90 8.51
C ILE A 25 13.77 15.72 7.31
N CYS A 26 13.73 14.50 6.77
CA CYS A 26 12.80 14.13 5.72
C CYS A 26 11.71 13.24 6.31
N PHE A 27 10.45 13.65 6.17
CA PHE A 27 9.30 12.80 6.46
C PHE A 27 8.67 12.33 5.15
N ASP A 28 8.48 11.03 5.05
CA ASP A 28 7.66 10.48 3.98
C ASP A 28 6.23 10.33 4.52
N GLU A 29 5.23 10.64 3.69
CA GLU A 29 3.80 10.49 3.96
C GLU A 29 3.34 11.14 5.29
N PHE A 30 3.49 12.46 5.40
CA PHE A 30 3.02 13.20 6.57
C PHE A 30 1.49 13.24 6.64
N HIS A 31 0.95 12.36 7.47
CA HIS A 31 -0.47 12.26 7.77
C HIS A 31 -0.70 12.34 9.29
N VAL A 32 -1.78 13.00 9.70
CA VAL A 32 -2.16 13.12 11.12
C VAL A 32 -3.48 12.42 11.32
N ALA A 33 -3.50 11.36 12.13
CA ALA A 33 -4.66 10.49 12.36
C ALA A 33 -5.31 10.66 13.76
N ASP A 34 -4.59 11.20 14.75
CA ASP A 34 -5.09 11.36 16.13
C ASP A 34 -4.79 12.76 16.68
N ILE A 35 -5.73 13.28 17.47
CA ILE A 35 -5.71 14.59 18.09
C ILE A 35 -4.72 14.73 19.26
N THR A 36 -4.42 13.64 19.96
CA THR A 36 -3.73 13.66 21.25
C THR A 36 -2.32 14.26 21.12
N ASP A 37 -1.75 14.16 19.92
CA ASP A 37 -0.39 14.59 19.60
C ASP A 37 -0.29 15.93 18.87
N ALA A 38 -1.39 16.59 18.51
CA ALA A 38 -1.35 17.84 17.72
C ALA A 38 -0.61 18.98 18.43
N MET A 39 -0.76 19.11 19.75
CA MET A 39 -0.02 20.10 20.55
C MET A 39 1.46 19.76 20.71
N ILE A 40 1.80 18.46 20.79
CA ILE A 40 3.19 18.00 20.85
C ILE A 40 3.87 18.23 19.51
N LEU A 41 3.17 17.93 18.41
CA LEU A 41 3.61 18.13 17.04
C LEU A 41 3.95 19.60 16.78
N TYR A 42 3.04 20.53 17.08
CA TYR A 42 3.31 21.97 16.95
C TYR A 42 4.57 22.40 17.70
N ARG A 43 4.65 22.05 19.00
CA ARG A 43 5.77 22.46 19.85
C ARG A 43 7.10 21.84 19.40
N LEU A 44 7.08 20.61 18.93
CA LEU A 44 8.27 19.93 18.41
C LEU A 44 8.74 20.56 17.09
N LEU A 45 7.82 20.79 16.15
CA LEU A 45 8.14 21.44 14.88
C LEU A 45 8.72 22.83 15.12
N LEU A 46 8.09 23.64 15.98
CA LEU A 46 8.57 24.96 16.35
C LEU A 46 9.99 24.90 16.91
N ALA A 47 10.23 24.05 17.92
CA ALA A 47 11.55 23.89 18.51
C ALA A 47 12.61 23.45 17.50
N LEU A 48 12.26 22.62 16.52
CA LEU A 48 13.19 22.17 15.48
C LEU A 48 13.49 23.29 14.47
N PHE A 49 12.46 24.03 14.02
CA PHE A 49 12.65 25.19 13.14
C PHE A 49 13.49 26.29 13.81
N ASP A 50 13.24 26.59 15.09
CA ASP A 50 13.98 27.61 15.84
C ASP A 50 15.45 27.24 16.05
N ASN A 51 15.78 25.94 16.05
CA ASN A 51 17.15 25.45 16.08
C ASN A 51 17.77 25.26 14.68
N GLY A 52 17.12 25.75 13.62
CA GLY A 52 17.63 25.75 12.26
C GLY A 52 17.66 24.37 11.60
N VAL A 53 16.76 23.47 11.98
CA VAL A 53 16.57 22.19 11.30
C VAL A 53 15.63 22.39 10.11
N GLY A 54 16.10 22.07 8.91
CA GLY A 54 15.27 22.06 7.70
C GLY A 54 14.36 20.84 7.63
N PHE A 55 13.24 20.97 6.93
CA PHE A 55 12.28 19.89 6.72
C PHE A 55 11.98 19.71 5.24
N VAL A 56 11.90 18.46 4.82
CA VAL A 56 11.31 18.05 3.54
C VAL A 56 10.24 17.02 3.88
N THR A 57 9.03 17.22 3.37
CA THR A 57 7.92 16.31 3.65
C THR A 57 7.12 16.04 2.38
N THR A 58 6.72 14.78 2.20
CA THR A 58 5.69 14.39 1.22
C THR A 58 4.36 14.24 1.94
N SER A 59 3.24 14.55 1.27
CA SER A 59 1.89 14.44 1.83
C SER A 59 0.87 14.40 0.69
N ASN A 60 -0.19 13.62 0.86
CA ASN A 60 -1.35 13.62 -0.04
C ASN A 60 -2.28 14.84 0.19
N PHE A 61 -2.03 15.60 1.25
CA PHE A 61 -2.78 16.80 1.62
C PHE A 61 -1.86 18.02 1.60
N THR A 62 -2.36 19.16 1.14
CA THR A 62 -1.76 20.46 1.48
C THR A 62 -1.79 20.65 3.00
N PRO A 63 -0.95 21.52 3.58
CA PRO A 63 -0.98 21.75 5.02
C PRO A 63 -2.38 22.08 5.57
N ASP A 64 -3.18 22.85 4.82
CA ASP A 64 -4.57 23.18 5.19
C ASP A 64 -5.52 21.98 5.16
N GLY A 65 -5.22 20.98 4.33
CA GLY A 65 -5.97 19.74 4.20
C GLY A 65 -5.62 18.69 5.25
N LEU A 66 -4.64 18.94 6.11
CA LEU A 66 -4.27 17.99 7.18
C LEU A 66 -5.40 17.83 8.19
N TYR A 67 -5.65 16.58 8.59
CA TYR A 67 -6.67 16.17 9.56
C TYR A 67 -8.09 16.68 9.19
N PRO A 68 -8.61 16.32 8.01
CA PRO A 68 -9.95 16.71 7.60
C PRO A 68 -10.98 16.05 8.53
N ASP A 69 -12.01 16.81 8.93
CA ASP A 69 -13.12 16.35 9.80
C ASP A 69 -12.71 15.74 11.16
N GLY A 70 -11.45 15.92 11.56
CA GLY A 70 -10.93 15.40 12.81
C GLY A 70 -11.54 16.05 14.06
N LEU A 71 -11.77 15.25 15.10
CA LEU A 71 -12.23 15.73 16.41
C LEU A 71 -11.24 16.79 16.94
N HIS A 72 -11.74 17.88 17.55
CA HIS A 72 -11.02 19.12 17.95
C HIS A 72 -9.88 19.59 17.01
N ARG A 73 -10.16 19.65 15.70
CA ARG A 73 -9.27 20.21 14.68
C ARG A 73 -8.70 21.59 15.00
N ASP A 74 -9.37 22.40 15.83
CA ASP A 74 -8.85 23.67 16.34
C ASP A 74 -7.44 23.53 16.97
N ARG A 75 -7.12 22.37 17.55
CA ARG A 75 -5.83 22.10 18.18
C ARG A 75 -4.67 21.88 17.21
N ILE A 76 -4.95 21.52 15.96
CA ILE A 76 -3.91 21.34 14.92
C ILE A 76 -3.68 22.61 14.09
N LEU A 77 -4.63 23.55 14.11
CA LEU A 77 -4.51 24.81 13.37
C LEU A 77 -3.18 25.56 13.62
N PRO A 78 -2.60 25.61 14.84
CA PRO A 78 -1.29 26.23 15.05
C PRO A 78 -0.15 25.50 14.32
N ALA A 79 -0.18 24.17 14.25
CA ALA A 79 0.78 23.40 13.48
C ALA A 79 0.64 23.66 11.98
N ILE A 80 -0.59 23.68 11.47
CA ILE A 80 -0.88 24.01 10.07
C ILE A 80 -0.37 25.41 9.71
N ALA A 81 -0.67 26.41 10.55
CA ALA A 81 -0.20 27.78 10.37
C ALA A 81 1.34 27.85 10.33
N LEU A 82 2.02 27.14 11.24
CA LEU A 82 3.47 27.07 11.27
C LEU A 82 4.05 26.42 10.00
N LEU A 83 3.44 25.35 9.49
CA LEU A 83 3.85 24.70 8.25
C LEU A 83 3.71 25.65 7.07
N ASN A 84 2.57 26.34 6.94
CA ASN A 84 2.34 27.33 5.89
C ASN A 84 3.28 28.54 5.99
N GLU A 85 3.69 28.93 7.20
CA GLU A 85 4.62 30.05 7.41
C GLU A 85 6.07 29.66 7.09
N ARG A 86 6.49 28.43 7.43
CA ARG A 86 7.90 28.03 7.46
C ARG A 86 8.31 27.10 6.33
N MET A 87 7.38 26.59 5.53
CA MET A 87 7.65 25.63 4.46
C MET A 87 7.06 26.10 3.12
N ASP A 88 7.78 25.79 2.04
CA ASP A 88 7.28 25.94 0.69
C ASP A 88 6.45 24.73 0.29
N VAL A 89 5.20 24.96 -0.11
CA VAL A 89 4.30 23.91 -0.60
C VAL A 89 4.50 23.76 -2.10
N ILE A 90 5.17 22.69 -2.50
CA ILE A 90 5.35 22.33 -3.91
C ILE A 90 4.32 21.28 -4.27
N ASN A 91 3.40 21.64 -5.17
CA ASN A 91 2.48 20.67 -5.74
C ASN A 91 3.21 19.81 -6.79
N VAL A 92 3.28 18.50 -6.57
CA VAL A 92 3.92 17.53 -7.46
C VAL A 92 2.94 17.04 -8.54
N ASP A 93 1.66 17.37 -8.45
CA ASP A 93 0.62 17.02 -9.43
C ASP A 93 0.69 17.91 -10.69
N ASN A 94 1.60 17.57 -11.60
CA ASN A 94 1.49 17.98 -13.01
C ASN A 94 0.77 16.92 -13.85
N GLY A 95 -0.34 16.37 -13.35
CA GLY A 95 -1.32 15.58 -14.11
C GLY A 95 -0.81 14.28 -14.74
N THR A 96 0.39 13.85 -14.37
CA THR A 96 0.97 12.58 -14.81
C THR A 96 1.05 11.68 -13.59
N ASP A 97 0.05 10.84 -13.43
CA ASP A 97 0.18 9.68 -12.56
C ASP A 97 1.25 8.76 -13.18
N TYR A 98 2.49 8.92 -12.74
CA TYR A 98 3.63 8.14 -13.19
C TYR A 98 3.43 6.65 -12.89
N ARG A 99 2.67 6.34 -11.83
CA ARG A 99 2.32 4.97 -11.48
C ARG A 99 1.37 4.38 -12.52
N ARG A 100 0.34 5.14 -12.91
CA ARG A 100 -0.58 4.75 -13.99
C ARG A 100 0.15 4.51 -15.31
N ARG A 101 0.99 5.45 -15.75
CA ARG A 101 1.78 5.28 -16.99
C ARG A 101 2.69 4.06 -16.94
N THR A 102 3.23 3.75 -15.76
CA THR A 102 4.08 2.57 -15.58
C THR A 102 3.26 1.28 -15.65
N LEU A 103 2.07 1.24 -15.04
CA LEU A 103 1.11 0.14 -15.16
C LEU A 103 0.68 -0.12 -16.60
N GLU A 104 0.41 0.92 -17.39
CA GLU A 104 0.07 0.82 -18.82
C GLU A 104 1.17 0.15 -19.66
N GLN A 105 2.43 0.24 -19.24
CA GLN A 105 3.59 -0.33 -19.93
C GLN A 105 3.94 -1.74 -19.46
N VAL A 106 3.25 -2.26 -18.45
CA VAL A 106 3.48 -3.59 -17.88
C VAL A 106 2.40 -4.54 -18.39
N GLN A 107 2.82 -5.67 -18.96
CA GLN A 107 1.90 -6.77 -19.24
C GLN A 107 1.42 -7.35 -17.92
N LEU A 108 0.10 -7.42 -17.71
CA LEU A 108 -0.50 -7.77 -16.42
C LEU A 108 -0.76 -9.27 -16.25
N TYR A 109 -0.83 -10.03 -17.34
CA TYR A 109 -1.00 -11.48 -17.32
C TYR A 109 0.08 -12.16 -18.14
N HIS A 110 0.89 -13.00 -17.50
CA HIS A 110 1.98 -13.75 -18.11
C HIS A 110 1.63 -15.24 -18.18
N CYS A 111 1.62 -15.79 -19.38
CA CYS A 111 1.39 -17.20 -19.63
C CYS A 111 2.14 -17.63 -20.90
N PRO A 112 2.77 -18.82 -20.93
CA PRO A 112 2.85 -19.80 -19.82
C PRO A 112 3.89 -19.40 -18.75
N LEU A 113 3.95 -20.18 -17.67
CA LEU A 113 5.03 -20.08 -16.67
C LEU A 113 6.39 -20.43 -17.29
N GLY A 114 7.45 -19.88 -16.70
CA GLY A 114 8.83 -20.15 -17.06
C GLY A 114 9.71 -18.91 -16.90
N ALA A 115 11.00 -19.06 -17.24
CA ALA A 115 12.01 -18.01 -17.00
C ALA A 115 11.66 -16.64 -17.60
N GLN A 116 10.93 -16.61 -18.72
CA GLN A 116 10.46 -15.36 -19.33
C GLN A 116 9.38 -14.68 -18.48
N ALA A 117 8.41 -15.45 -17.97
CA ALA A 117 7.38 -14.93 -17.07
C ALA A 117 8.01 -14.48 -15.75
N ASP A 118 8.97 -15.23 -15.20
CA ASP A 118 9.67 -14.87 -13.96
C ASP A 118 10.45 -13.56 -14.13
N ALA A 119 11.18 -13.41 -15.24
CA ALA A 119 11.90 -12.18 -15.54
C ALA A 119 10.94 -10.99 -15.74
N ALA A 120 9.81 -11.21 -16.40
CA ALA A 120 8.79 -10.17 -16.58
C ALA A 120 8.14 -9.76 -15.26
N MET A 121 7.86 -10.70 -14.35
CA MET A 121 7.34 -10.42 -13.02
C MET A 121 8.36 -9.63 -12.17
N GLN A 122 9.65 -9.96 -12.25
CA GLN A 122 10.72 -9.16 -11.60
C GLN A 122 10.75 -7.73 -12.13
N GLN A 123 10.74 -7.55 -13.45
CA GLN A 123 10.71 -6.24 -14.08
C GLN A 123 9.44 -5.45 -13.73
N ALA A 124 8.29 -6.12 -13.65
CA ALA A 124 7.04 -5.49 -13.22
C ALA A 124 7.15 -5.02 -11.78
N PHE A 125 7.69 -5.83 -10.87
CA PHE A 125 7.90 -5.44 -9.48
C PHE A 125 8.84 -4.23 -9.38
N ASP A 126 10.00 -4.27 -10.04
CA ASP A 126 11.00 -3.19 -9.97
C ASP A 126 10.46 -1.85 -10.49
N LYS A 127 9.53 -1.88 -11.47
CA LYS A 127 8.89 -0.69 -12.01
C LYS A 127 7.75 -0.16 -11.13
N LEU A 128 7.01 -1.06 -10.47
CA LEU A 128 5.79 -0.73 -9.71
C LEU A 128 6.04 -0.54 -8.21
N ALA A 129 7.17 -1.02 -7.71
CA ALA A 129 7.59 -0.84 -6.34
C ALA A 129 7.90 0.64 -6.10
N ASN A 130 7.22 1.23 -5.12
CA ASN A 130 7.50 2.57 -4.64
C ASN A 130 8.12 2.47 -3.25
N GLY A 131 9.33 3.01 -3.09
CA GLY A 131 10.04 3.02 -1.81
C GLY A 131 11.02 1.84 -1.63
N PRO A 132 11.70 1.79 -0.47
CA PRO A 132 12.68 0.76 -0.16
C PRO A 132 12.01 -0.60 0.04
N GLU A 133 12.74 -1.67 -0.29
CA GLU A 133 12.31 -3.02 0.04
C GLU A 133 12.18 -3.20 1.55
N GLN A 134 11.10 -3.87 1.93
CA GLN A 134 10.75 -4.21 3.29
C GLN A 134 10.96 -5.72 3.50
N GLU A 135 10.87 -6.17 4.75
CA GLU A 135 10.85 -7.60 5.04
C GLU A 135 9.74 -8.27 4.24
N ALA A 136 10.07 -9.37 3.56
CA ALA A 136 9.17 -10.10 2.68
C ALA A 136 8.18 -10.98 3.48
N VAL A 137 7.57 -10.39 4.50
CA VAL A 137 6.55 -10.99 5.35
C VAL A 137 5.39 -10.01 5.45
N PHE A 138 4.19 -10.52 5.17
CA PHE A 138 2.95 -9.78 5.36
C PHE A 138 2.25 -10.29 6.62
N THR A 139 1.98 -9.39 7.55
CA THR A 139 1.36 -9.72 8.83
C THR A 139 -0.12 -9.38 8.78
N ILE A 140 -0.96 -10.40 9.00
CA ILE A 140 -2.41 -10.27 9.14
C ILE A 140 -2.75 -10.69 10.57
N GLU A 141 -3.10 -9.72 11.41
CA GLU A 141 -3.30 -9.91 12.85
C GLU A 141 -2.07 -10.61 13.50
N SER A 142 -2.22 -11.87 13.91
CA SER A 142 -1.16 -12.70 14.52
C SER A 142 -0.51 -13.70 13.55
N ARG A 143 -0.90 -13.68 12.26
CA ARG A 143 -0.44 -14.63 11.23
C ARG A 143 0.52 -13.96 10.26
N GLN A 144 1.60 -14.65 9.94
CA GLN A 144 2.56 -14.23 8.93
C GLN A 144 2.33 -14.97 7.62
N ILE A 145 2.37 -14.24 6.51
CA ILE A 145 2.32 -14.76 5.15
C ILE A 145 3.65 -14.42 4.48
N PRO A 146 4.45 -15.43 4.06
CA PRO A 146 5.65 -15.18 3.29
C PRO A 146 5.30 -14.52 1.96
N ALA A 147 5.93 -13.37 1.71
CA ALA A 147 5.97 -12.74 0.41
C ALA A 147 7.31 -13.07 -0.26
N LEU A 148 7.36 -12.96 -1.59
CA LEU A 148 8.62 -13.01 -2.34
C LEU A 148 9.35 -11.67 -2.22
N ARG A 149 8.63 -10.57 -2.43
CA ARG A 149 9.15 -9.20 -2.33
C ARG A 149 8.05 -8.26 -1.84
N ARG A 150 8.43 -7.20 -1.13
CA ARG A 150 7.54 -6.16 -0.60
C ARG A 150 8.25 -4.81 -0.62
N ALA A 151 7.59 -3.78 -1.13
CA ALA A 151 8.10 -2.42 -1.14
C ALA A 151 6.91 -1.44 -1.12
N GLY A 152 6.83 -0.61 -0.07
CA GLY A 152 5.70 0.29 0.14
C GLY A 152 4.36 -0.44 0.12
N ARG A 153 3.49 -0.06 -0.82
CA ARG A 153 2.14 -0.63 -1.04
C ARG A 153 2.09 -1.69 -2.16
N THR A 154 3.25 -2.09 -2.67
CA THR A 154 3.40 -3.15 -3.68
C THR A 154 3.93 -4.41 -3.01
N ILE A 155 3.23 -5.53 -3.22
CA ILE A 155 3.58 -6.81 -2.62
C ILE A 155 3.51 -7.94 -3.65
N TRP A 156 4.44 -8.88 -3.56
CA TRP A 156 4.50 -10.03 -4.44
C TRP A 156 4.45 -11.33 -3.64
N PHE A 157 3.48 -12.18 -3.95
CA PHE A 157 3.34 -13.52 -3.38
C PHE A 157 3.49 -14.63 -4.42
N ASP A 158 3.86 -15.82 -3.93
CA ASP A 158 3.65 -17.07 -4.66
C ASP A 158 2.21 -17.57 -4.43
N PHE A 159 1.58 -18.13 -5.48
CA PHE A 159 0.23 -18.70 -5.41
C PHE A 159 0.06 -19.68 -4.24
N ARG A 160 1.07 -20.50 -3.96
CA ARG A 160 1.01 -21.50 -2.90
C ARG A 160 0.83 -20.87 -1.51
N GLU A 161 1.46 -19.72 -1.27
CA GLU A 161 1.39 -19.05 0.02
C GLU A 161 0.04 -18.37 0.27
N LEU A 162 -0.57 -17.81 -0.79
CA LEU A 162 -1.88 -17.15 -0.69
C LEU A 162 -3.06 -18.09 -0.83
N CYS A 163 -2.98 -19.10 -1.70
CA CYS A 163 -4.12 -19.97 -2.03
C CYS A 163 -3.91 -21.43 -1.60
N GLY A 164 -2.70 -21.83 -1.16
CA GLY A 164 -2.45 -23.19 -0.66
C GLY A 164 -2.86 -23.39 0.81
N GLY A 165 -2.63 -22.40 1.66
CA GLY A 165 -2.89 -22.46 3.10
C GLY A 165 -4.35 -22.18 3.53
N PRO A 166 -4.63 -22.23 4.85
CA PRO A 166 -5.96 -21.94 5.40
C PRO A 166 -6.21 -20.42 5.46
N ARG A 167 -6.46 -19.82 4.29
CA ARG A 167 -6.83 -18.41 4.18
C ARG A 167 -8.34 -18.22 4.09
N SER A 168 -8.79 -17.14 4.70
CA SER A 168 -10.18 -16.67 4.66
C SER A 168 -10.31 -15.45 3.74
N GLN A 169 -11.54 -15.08 3.40
CA GLN A 169 -11.80 -13.87 2.62
C GLN A 169 -11.31 -12.60 3.36
N ASN A 170 -11.37 -12.58 4.70
CA ASN A 170 -10.88 -11.45 5.52
C ASN A 170 -9.38 -11.24 5.36
N ASP A 171 -8.61 -12.30 5.13
CA ASP A 171 -7.17 -12.20 4.89
C ASP A 171 -6.89 -11.41 3.60
N TYR A 172 -7.70 -11.63 2.56
CA TYR A 172 -7.56 -10.90 1.30
C TYR A 172 -8.05 -9.45 1.43
N LEU A 173 -9.05 -9.19 2.27
CA LEU A 173 -9.50 -7.81 2.56
C LEU A 173 -8.40 -7.00 3.24
N GLU A 174 -7.65 -7.63 4.15
CA GLU A 174 -6.50 -7.00 4.81
C GLU A 174 -5.33 -6.76 3.86
N ILE A 175 -5.06 -7.69 2.95
CA ILE A 175 -4.07 -7.44 1.87
C ILE A 175 -4.50 -6.22 1.04
N ALA A 176 -5.77 -6.15 0.66
CA ALA A 176 -6.30 -5.09 -0.18
C ALA A 176 -6.47 -3.72 0.52
N SER A 177 -6.44 -3.66 1.87
CA SER A 177 -6.40 -2.39 2.62
C SER A 177 -4.98 -1.83 2.69
N GLN A 178 -3.97 -2.68 2.81
CA GLN A 178 -2.57 -2.24 2.94
C GLN A 178 -1.83 -2.13 1.60
N CYS A 179 -2.29 -2.84 0.56
CA CYS A 179 -1.61 -2.90 -0.73
C CYS A 179 -2.54 -2.42 -1.85
N ASP A 180 -2.06 -1.52 -2.69
CA ASP A 180 -2.76 -1.05 -3.90
C ASP A 180 -2.34 -1.81 -5.16
N THR A 181 -1.23 -2.56 -5.09
CA THR A 181 -0.66 -3.36 -6.17
C THR A 181 -0.22 -4.72 -5.63
N VAL A 182 -0.74 -5.79 -6.20
CA VAL A 182 -0.41 -7.17 -5.85
C VAL A 182 0.15 -7.89 -7.06
N LEU A 183 1.28 -8.57 -6.87
CA LEU A 183 1.85 -9.50 -7.82
C LEU A 183 1.62 -10.92 -7.32
N LEU A 184 1.15 -11.81 -8.20
CA LEU A 184 0.90 -13.21 -7.89
C LEU A 184 1.58 -14.11 -8.91
N SER A 185 2.62 -14.84 -8.50
CA SER A 185 3.32 -15.75 -9.39
C SER A 185 2.86 -17.20 -9.25
N ASN A 186 3.15 -17.99 -10.30
CA ASN A 186 3.03 -19.45 -10.30
C ASN A 186 1.62 -19.98 -10.09
N VAL A 187 0.60 -19.29 -10.64
CA VAL A 187 -0.78 -19.79 -10.62
C VAL A 187 -0.88 -21.05 -11.49
N PRO A 188 -1.15 -22.23 -10.91
CA PRO A 188 -1.16 -23.46 -11.68
C PRO A 188 -2.49 -23.62 -12.42
N TYR A 189 -2.51 -24.55 -13.40
CA TYR A 189 -3.76 -25.22 -13.72
C TYR A 189 -4.28 -25.92 -12.46
N MET A 190 -5.54 -25.68 -12.11
CA MET A 190 -6.18 -26.24 -10.92
C MET A 190 -7.12 -27.38 -11.33
N PRO A 191 -6.72 -28.65 -11.23
CA PRO A 191 -7.64 -29.78 -11.41
C PRO A 191 -8.61 -29.90 -10.22
N VAL A 192 -9.58 -30.82 -10.31
CA VAL A 192 -10.65 -31.02 -9.31
C VAL A 192 -10.12 -31.16 -7.87
N ASN A 193 -8.96 -31.78 -7.66
CA ASN A 193 -8.36 -31.94 -6.33
C ASN A 193 -7.81 -30.63 -5.73
N MET A 194 -7.74 -29.55 -6.52
CA MET A 194 -7.40 -28.19 -6.10
C MET A 194 -8.64 -27.30 -5.88
N ALA A 195 -9.83 -27.88 -5.66
CA ALA A 195 -11.06 -27.12 -5.41
C ALA A 195 -10.94 -26.10 -4.26
N SER A 196 -10.20 -26.43 -3.18
CA SER A 196 -9.98 -25.52 -2.05
C SER A 196 -9.09 -24.31 -2.43
N PRO A 197 -7.91 -24.49 -3.05
CA PRO A 197 -7.15 -23.40 -3.66
C PRO A 197 -7.93 -22.59 -4.71
N ALA A 198 -8.70 -23.24 -5.59
CA ALA A 198 -9.51 -22.56 -6.60
C ALA A 198 -10.55 -21.63 -5.96
N ARG A 199 -11.22 -22.08 -4.90
CA ARG A 199 -12.15 -21.23 -4.13
C ARG A 199 -11.47 -20.00 -3.54
N ARG A 200 -10.29 -20.20 -2.97
CA ARG A 200 -9.49 -19.12 -2.38
C ARG A 200 -8.98 -18.14 -3.44
N PHE A 201 -8.60 -18.63 -4.61
CA PHE A 201 -8.25 -17.81 -5.74
C PHE A 201 -9.44 -16.96 -6.20
N THR A 202 -10.64 -17.52 -6.30
CA THR A 202 -11.86 -16.74 -6.56
C THR A 202 -12.08 -15.65 -5.52
N TRP A 203 -11.97 -15.97 -4.22
CA TRP A 203 -12.09 -14.94 -3.17
C TRP A 203 -11.04 -13.84 -3.28
N LEU A 204 -9.79 -14.20 -3.59
CA LEU A 204 -8.72 -13.23 -3.80
C LEU A 204 -9.07 -12.30 -4.96
N ILE A 205 -9.37 -12.83 -6.14
CA ILE A 205 -9.71 -12.02 -7.33
C ILE A 205 -10.92 -11.13 -7.06
N ASP A 206 -11.95 -11.66 -6.41
CA ASP A 206 -13.15 -10.90 -6.05
C ASP A 206 -12.82 -9.71 -5.16
N VAL A 207 -12.02 -9.92 -4.11
CA VAL A 207 -11.61 -8.85 -3.20
C VAL A 207 -10.73 -7.81 -3.90
N LEU A 208 -9.72 -8.25 -4.67
CA LEU A 208 -8.84 -7.33 -5.39
C LEU A 208 -9.60 -6.50 -6.42
N TYR A 209 -10.54 -7.13 -7.15
CA TYR A 209 -11.41 -6.45 -8.09
C TYR A 209 -12.30 -5.40 -7.40
N ASP A 210 -13.01 -5.78 -6.33
CA ASP A 210 -13.94 -4.89 -5.62
C ASP A 210 -13.20 -3.71 -4.94
N ARG A 211 -11.96 -3.94 -4.48
CA ARG A 211 -11.07 -2.93 -3.89
C ARG A 211 -10.22 -2.18 -4.91
N ARG A 212 -10.33 -2.52 -6.21
CA ARG A 212 -9.60 -1.91 -7.33
C ARG A 212 -8.07 -1.98 -7.17
N VAL A 213 -7.60 -3.05 -6.54
CA VAL A 213 -6.17 -3.35 -6.41
C VAL A 213 -5.64 -3.80 -7.77
N LYS A 214 -4.50 -3.24 -8.18
CA LYS A 214 -3.88 -3.61 -9.45
C LYS A 214 -3.21 -4.96 -9.31
N LEU A 215 -3.42 -5.85 -10.28
CA LEU A 215 -2.92 -7.23 -10.23
C LEU A 215 -1.99 -7.50 -11.42
N VAL A 216 -0.78 -7.95 -11.13
CA VAL A 216 0.11 -8.60 -12.12
C VAL A 216 0.21 -10.07 -11.77
N LEU A 217 0.01 -10.96 -12.75
CA LEU A 217 -0.16 -12.37 -12.51
C LEU A 217 0.64 -13.21 -13.51
N SER A 218 1.29 -14.29 -13.04
CA SER A 218 1.82 -15.33 -13.91
C SER A 218 1.10 -16.66 -13.68
N ALA A 219 0.73 -17.32 -14.77
CA ALA A 219 -0.08 -18.53 -14.76
C ALA A 219 0.42 -19.59 -15.74
N ALA A 220 0.14 -20.86 -15.43
CA ALA A 220 0.52 -22.00 -16.25
C ALA A 220 -0.28 -22.08 -17.55
N VAL A 221 -1.51 -21.55 -17.53
CA VAL A 221 -2.48 -21.63 -18.62
C VAL A 221 -3.27 -20.30 -18.70
N PRO A 222 -3.94 -20.01 -19.82
CA PRO A 222 -4.84 -18.85 -19.92
C PRO A 222 -5.96 -18.86 -18.86
N PRO A 223 -6.57 -17.70 -18.55
CA PRO A 223 -7.62 -17.58 -17.53
C PRO A 223 -8.74 -18.61 -17.66
N GLU A 224 -9.22 -18.84 -18.89
CA GLU A 224 -10.33 -19.74 -19.22
C GLU A 224 -10.02 -21.21 -18.90
N GLN A 225 -8.73 -21.55 -18.80
CA GLN A 225 -8.26 -22.90 -18.56
C GLN A 225 -7.83 -23.14 -17.10
N LEU A 226 -7.75 -22.10 -16.26
CA LEU A 226 -7.26 -22.22 -14.89
C LEU A 226 -8.04 -23.23 -14.04
N TYR A 227 -9.36 -23.32 -14.21
CA TYR A 227 -10.21 -24.25 -13.47
C TYR A 227 -11.47 -24.59 -14.29
N THR A 228 -11.45 -25.75 -14.95
CA THR A 228 -12.51 -26.18 -15.88
C THR A 228 -13.44 -27.24 -15.32
N GLU A 229 -13.04 -27.91 -14.23
CA GLU A 229 -13.76 -29.05 -13.65
C GLU A 229 -13.79 -28.97 -12.13
N GLY A 230 -14.88 -29.47 -11.53
CA GLY A 230 -15.05 -29.55 -10.07
C GLY A 230 -16.16 -28.66 -9.54
N PRO A 231 -16.35 -28.59 -8.20
CA PRO A 231 -17.56 -28.03 -7.59
C PRO A 231 -17.88 -26.58 -7.97
N LEU A 232 -16.84 -25.76 -8.17
CA LEU A 232 -16.96 -24.32 -8.47
C LEU A 232 -16.83 -23.99 -9.97
N ALA A 233 -16.72 -25.00 -10.85
CA ALA A 233 -16.36 -24.76 -12.25
C ALA A 233 -17.41 -23.93 -13.01
N HIS A 234 -18.67 -24.02 -12.59
CA HIS A 234 -19.77 -23.24 -13.15
C HIS A 234 -19.77 -21.76 -12.74
N GLU A 235 -19.13 -21.42 -11.61
CA GLU A 235 -19.00 -20.03 -11.11
C GLU A 235 -17.69 -19.39 -11.56
N PHE A 236 -16.67 -20.20 -11.86
CA PHE A 236 -15.33 -19.74 -12.23
C PHE A 236 -15.26 -18.81 -13.46
N PRO A 237 -16.15 -18.89 -14.47
CA PRO A 237 -16.20 -17.90 -15.56
C PRO A 237 -16.34 -16.46 -15.08
N ARG A 238 -16.95 -16.21 -13.91
CA ARG A 238 -17.00 -14.88 -13.29
C ARG A 238 -15.61 -14.38 -12.87
N THR A 239 -14.79 -15.27 -12.30
CA THR A 239 -13.39 -14.98 -11.97
C THR A 239 -12.58 -14.67 -13.23
N VAL A 240 -12.81 -15.42 -14.31
CA VAL A 240 -12.19 -15.16 -15.61
C VAL A 240 -12.57 -13.79 -16.17
N SER A 241 -13.85 -13.43 -16.14
CA SER A 241 -14.32 -12.11 -16.56
C SER A 241 -13.63 -10.99 -15.78
N ARG A 242 -13.53 -11.13 -14.46
CA ARG A 242 -12.81 -10.16 -13.61
C ARG A 242 -11.33 -10.08 -13.96
N LEU A 243 -10.64 -11.21 -14.15
CA LEU A 243 -9.23 -11.22 -14.57
C LEU A 243 -9.01 -10.49 -15.90
N ASN A 244 -9.93 -10.64 -16.86
CA ASN A 244 -9.85 -9.95 -18.14
C ASN A 244 -10.14 -8.44 -17.99
N GLU A 245 -11.14 -8.08 -17.19
CA GLU A 245 -11.49 -6.69 -16.93
C GLU A 245 -10.39 -5.95 -16.15
N MET A 246 -9.73 -6.61 -15.19
CA MET A 246 -8.61 -6.04 -14.43
C MET A 246 -7.39 -5.69 -15.31
N GLN A 247 -7.33 -6.21 -16.53
CA GLN A 247 -6.31 -5.87 -17.54
C GLN A 247 -6.72 -4.69 -18.43
N SER A 248 -7.97 -4.25 -18.37
CA SER A 248 -8.48 -3.15 -19.20
C SER A 248 -7.98 -1.80 -18.71
N GLN A 249 -7.78 -0.87 -19.64
CA GLN A 249 -7.43 0.51 -19.32
C GLN A 249 -8.48 1.15 -18.39
N GLU A 250 -9.76 0.88 -18.64
CA GLU A 250 -10.87 1.36 -17.80
C GLU A 250 -10.69 0.96 -16.33
N PHE A 251 -10.32 -0.28 -16.04
CA PHE A 251 -10.08 -0.72 -14.67
C PHE A 251 -8.78 -0.13 -14.09
N LEU A 252 -7.72 -0.01 -14.90
CA LEU A 252 -6.45 0.57 -14.47
C LEU A 252 -6.59 2.06 -14.12
N ASP A 253 -7.49 2.77 -14.80
CA ASP A 253 -7.83 4.18 -14.52
C ASP A 253 -8.62 4.36 -13.22
N LEU A 254 -9.28 3.32 -12.70
CA LEU A 254 -10.04 3.45 -11.46
C LEU A 254 -9.10 3.67 -10.26
N PRO A 255 -9.39 4.66 -9.39
CA PRO A 255 -8.61 4.87 -8.18
C PRO A 255 -8.80 3.71 -7.20
N TRP A 256 -7.72 3.38 -6.48
CA TRP A 256 -7.76 2.39 -5.41
C TRP A 256 -8.86 2.74 -4.40
N ARG A 257 -9.63 1.73 -3.98
CA ARG A 257 -10.77 1.94 -3.10
C ARG A 257 -10.40 1.58 -1.67
N GLU A 258 -9.94 2.59 -0.94
CA GLU A 258 -9.83 2.52 0.51
C GLU A 258 -11.24 2.57 1.11
N VAL A 259 -11.65 1.48 1.75
CA VAL A 259 -12.87 1.47 2.56
C VAL A 259 -12.41 1.50 4.00
N GLU A 260 -12.71 2.58 4.71
CA GLU A 260 -12.52 2.65 6.17
C GLU A 260 -13.29 1.49 6.81
N THR A 261 -12.57 0.48 7.29
CA THR A 261 -13.15 -0.63 8.05
C THR A 261 -13.49 -0.25 9.49
N ALA A 262 -13.51 1.05 9.84
CA ALA A 262 -13.70 1.57 11.19
C ALA A 262 -15.17 1.56 11.70
N LEU A 263 -16.09 0.89 11.00
CA LEU A 263 -17.49 0.76 11.42
C LEU A 263 -17.91 -0.71 11.47
N THR A 264 -17.34 -1.47 12.41
CA THR A 264 -17.99 -2.60 13.09
C THR A 264 -17.30 -2.88 14.41
#